data_AF-A0A7W1HMA3-F1
#
_entry.id   AF-A0A7W1HMA3-F1
#
_cell.length_a   1.000
_cell.length_b   1.000
_cell.length_c   1.000
_cell.angle_alpha   90.00
_cell.angle_beta   90.00
_cell.angle_gamma   90.00
#
_symmetry.space_group_name_H-M   'P 1'
#
loop_
_entity.id
_entity.type
_entity.pdbx_description
1 polymer ?
#
loop_
_entity_poly.entity_id
_entity_poly.type
_entity_poly.pdbx_seq_one_letter_code
_entity_poly.pdbx_strand_id
1 'polypeptide(L)' 'MREEKAYSQRELAARSGVGADTIYRLERAGASAKAHPRTIRKLAEALGVEPRELRGARDARDA' A
#
# COMPACT_ATOMS: atom_id res chain seq x y z
N MET A 1 -1.64 6.61 4.24
CA MET A 1 -0.58 5.65 4.66
C MET A 1 0.81 5.96 4.11
N ARG A 2 1.15 5.78 2.81
CA ARG A 2 2.51 6.14 2.36
C ARG A 2 2.77 7.65 2.42
N GLU A 3 1.75 8.44 2.12
CA GLU A 3 1.79 9.90 2.15
C GLU A 3 1.95 10.43 3.57
N GLU A 4 1.28 9.81 4.55
CA GLU A 4 1.47 10.09 5.99
C GLU A 4 2.91 9.85 6.46
N LYS A 5 3.64 8.96 5.77
CA LYS A 5 5.06 8.67 6.02
C LYS A 5 6.00 9.44 5.09
N ALA A 6 5.49 10.34 4.26
CA ALA A 6 6.22 11.08 3.25
C ALA A 6 7.02 10.19 2.27
N TYR A 7 6.57 8.95 2.01
CA TYR A 7 7.22 8.06 1.06
C TYR A 7 6.67 8.27 -0.36
N SER A 8 7.60 8.43 -1.31
CA SER A 8 7.32 8.18 -2.72
C SER A 8 7.04 6.70 -2.99
N GLN A 9 6.43 6.39 -4.13
CA GLN A 9 6.22 5.00 -4.57
C GLN A 9 7.54 4.24 -4.72
N ARG A 10 8.62 4.93 -5.15
CA ARG A 10 9.96 4.33 -5.28
C ARG A 10 10.57 3.98 -3.93
N GLU A 11 10.41 4.85 -2.93
CA GLU A 11 10.89 4.57 -1.58
C GLU A 11 10.11 3.43 -0.94
N LEU A 12 8.79 3.38 -1.13
CA LEU A 12 7.99 2.24 -0.67
C LEU A 12 8.38 0.94 -1.39
N ALA A 13 8.69 1.01 -2.69
CA ALA A 13 9.18 -0.14 -3.45
C ALA A 13 10.49 -0.68 -2.88
N ALA A 14 11.46 0.21 -2.62
CA ALA A 14 12.74 -0.14 -2.02
C ALA A 14 12.58 -0.77 -0.63
N ARG A 15 11.71 -0.20 0.22
CA ARG A 15 11.46 -0.68 1.59
C ARG A 15 10.72 -2.03 1.63
N SER A 16 9.74 -2.23 0.75
CA SER A 16 8.88 -3.43 0.75
C SER A 16 9.42 -4.57 -0.13
N GLY A 17 10.38 -4.29 -1.02
CA GLY A 17 10.80 -5.25 -2.05
C GLY A 17 9.65 -5.66 -2.98
N VAL A 18 8.70 -4.74 -3.21
CA VAL A 18 7.62 -4.85 -4.20
C VAL A 18 7.95 -3.88 -5.33
N GLY A 19 7.78 -4.29 -6.59
CA GLY A 19 8.08 -3.43 -7.72
C GLY A 19 7.22 -2.15 -7.73
N ALA A 20 7.83 -1.01 -8.09
CA ALA A 20 7.15 0.28 -8.15
C ALA A 20 5.91 0.26 -9.06
N ASP A 21 5.95 -0.45 -10.20
CA ASP A 21 4.80 -0.62 -11.09
C ASP A 21 3.65 -1.41 -10.46
N THR A 22 3.96 -2.35 -9.55
CA THR A 22 2.94 -3.06 -8.78
C THR A 22 2.30 -2.13 -7.78
N ILE A 23 3.09 -1.32 -7.06
CA ILE A 23 2.57 -0.30 -6.13
C ILE A 23 1.69 0.70 -6.87
N TYR A 24 2.17 1.25 -8.00
CA TYR A 24 1.41 2.17 -8.84
C TYR A 24 0.06 1.58 -9.28
N ARG A 25 0.05 0.32 -9.75
CA ARG A 25 -1.20 -0.36 -10.15
C ARG A 25 -2.14 -0.57 -8.97
N LEU A 26 -1.62 -0.94 -7.80
CA LEU A 26 -2.43 -1.11 -6.60
C LEU A 26 -3.05 0.21 -6.12
N GLU A 27 -2.29 1.30 -6.16
CA GLU A 27 -2.79 2.64 -5.81
C GLU A 27 -3.84 3.13 -6.80
N ARG A 28 -3.66 2.85 -8.10
CA ARG A 28 -4.56 3.32 -9.16
C ARG A 28 -5.82 2.47 -9.33
N ALA A 29 -5.73 1.16 -9.14
CA ALA A 29 -6.86 0.24 -9.26
C ALA A 29 -7.80 0.27 -8.03
N GLY A 30 -7.39 0.97 -6.96
CA GLY A 30 -8.15 1.08 -5.72
C GLY A 30 -8.34 -0.27 -5.00
N ALA A 31 -9.29 -0.31 -4.07
CA ALA A 31 -9.62 -1.51 -3.27
C ALA A 31 -10.07 -2.73 -4.12
N SER A 32 -10.34 -2.53 -5.41
CA SER A 32 -10.73 -3.58 -6.36
C SER A 32 -9.54 -4.43 -6.84
N ALA A 33 -8.30 -3.98 -6.66
CA ALA A 33 -7.15 -4.80 -7.00
C ALA A 33 -6.92 -5.90 -5.95
N LYS A 34 -7.12 -7.16 -6.37
CA LYS A 34 -6.66 -8.33 -5.60
C LYS A 34 -5.13 -8.39 -5.59
N ALA A 35 -4.50 -7.66 -4.66
CA ALA A 35 -3.11 -7.88 -4.33
C ALA A 35 -2.93 -9.30 -3.77
N HIS A 36 -1.86 -10.00 -4.18
CA HIS A 36 -1.52 -11.27 -3.56
C HIS A 36 -1.28 -11.07 -2.05
N PRO A 37 -1.69 -12.01 -1.18
CA PRO A 37 -1.50 -11.90 0.26
C PRO A 37 -0.05 -11.64 0.67
N ARG A 38 0.93 -12.17 -0.07
CA ARG A 38 2.36 -11.90 0.15
C ARG A 38 2.73 -10.43 -0.09
N THR A 39 2.19 -9.82 -1.14
CA THR A 39 2.38 -8.40 -1.45
C THR A 39 1.80 -7.53 -0.34
N ILE A 40 0.60 -7.85 0.14
CA ILE A 40 -0.03 -7.14 1.25
C ILE A 40 0.85 -7.20 2.52
N ARG A 41 1.39 -8.37 2.87
CA ARG A 41 2.29 -8.51 4.03
C ARG A 41 3.54 -7.64 3.91
N LYS A 42 4.22 -7.68 2.76
CA LYS A 42 5.42 -6.86 2.49
C LYS A 42 5.14 -5.36 2.59
N LEU A 43 4.02 -4.91 2.02
CA LEU A 43 3.62 -3.51 2.08
C LEU A 43 3.26 -3.09 3.50
N ALA A 44 2.53 -3.94 4.22
CA ALA A 44 2.13 -3.70 5.61
C ALA A 44 3.35 -3.57 6.52
N GLU A 45 4.32 -4.47 6.38
CA GLU A 45 5.60 -4.42 7.10
C GLU A 45 6.39 -3.14 6.80
N ALA A 46 6.56 -2.78 5.51
CA ALA A 46 7.26 -1.56 5.12
C ALA A 46 6.55 -0.27 5.57
N LEU A 47 5.22 -0.32 5.71
CA LEU A 47 4.41 0.76 6.22
C LEU A 47 4.26 0.72 7.75
N GLY A 48 4.71 -0.34 8.43
CA GLY A 48 4.53 -0.51 9.88
C GLY A 48 3.06 -0.52 10.31
N VAL A 49 2.19 -1.13 9.50
CA VAL A 49 0.75 -1.29 9.75
C VAL A 49 0.36 -2.76 9.66
N GLU A 50 -0.84 -3.09 10.11
CA GLU A 50 -1.39 -4.44 10.01
C GLU A 50 -1.94 -4.72 8.59
N PRO A 51 -1.78 -5.95 8.05
CA PRO A 51 -2.28 -6.32 6.71
C PRO A 51 -3.78 -6.12 6.46
N ARG A 52 -4.59 -5.96 7.52
CA ARG A 52 -6.03 -5.66 7.42
C ARG A 52 -6.29 -4.19 7.10
N GLU A 53 -5.40 -3.29 7.52
CA GLU A 53 -5.52 -1.86 7.28
C GLU A 53 -5.38 -1.54 5.78
N LEU A 54 -4.60 -2.35 5.04
CA LEU A 54 -4.47 -2.24 3.58
C LEU A 54 -5.69 -2.75 2.79
N ARG A 55 -6.65 -3.43 3.44
CA ARG A 55 -7.84 -4.01 2.79
C ARG A 55 -9.12 -3.22 3.04
N GLY A 56 -9.04 -2.14 3.83
CA GLY A 56 -10.23 -1.52 4.43
C GLY A 56 -10.18 -0.01 4.59
N ALA A 57 -9.29 0.71 3.90
CA ALA A 57 -9.35 2.17 3.89
C ALA A 57 -10.39 2.65 2.87
N ARG A 58 -11.68 2.62 3.26
CA ARG A 58 -12.62 3.61 2.75
C ARG A 58 -12.28 4.94 3.41
N ASP A 59 -12.34 5.98 2.60
CA ASP A 59 -11.94 7.34 2.89
C ASP A 59 -12.46 7.86 4.24
N ALA A 60 -11.52 8.23 5.12
CA ALA A 60 -11.77 9.22 6.17
C ALA A 60 -11.72 10.65 5.57
N ARG A 61 -12.39 10.84 4.43
CA ARG A 61 -12.54 12.14 3.74
C ARG A 61 -14.02 12.36 3.40
N ASP A 62 -14.88 12.27 4.41
CA ASP A 62 -16.26 12.79 4.41
C ASP A 62 -16.59 13.25 5.86
N ALA A 63 -15.72 14.09 6.42
CA ALA A 63 -15.93 14.82 7.67
C ALA A 63 -15.84 16.32 7.41
#